data_AF-A0A3A9GUQ5-F1
#
_entry.id   AF-A0A3A9GUQ5-F1
#
_cell.length_a   1.000
_cell.length_b   1.000
_cell.length_c   1.000
_cell.angle_alpha   90.00
_cell.angle_beta   90.00
_cell.angle_gamma   90.00
#
_symmetry.space_group_name_H-M   'P 1'
#
loop_
_entity.id
_entity.type
_entity.pdbx_description
1 polymer ?
#
loop_
_entity_poly.entity_id
_entity_poly.type
_entity_poly.pdbx_seq_one_letter_code
_entity_poly.pdbx_strand_id
1 'polypeptide(L)'
;MDNTIQIAERIKQLRKNLGLNQSEFCKKLGIKQSTLSSYENGTVSPSNEVLYAIAKQYHVSLDWLFGISDNEFSLSSMGDIISFLLELNELKELRYELEINDKFFNDIETEDNRWYANIKFYGNEKGHLYNADMCQFLASLNESRESFEAYFTPKDMFDIWKKQKIADYSTLPVTKKVYENIDSATRMKLRNEHLERQFKKNQSDSE
;
A
#
# COMPACT_ATOMS: atom_id res chain seq x y z
N MET A 1 26.32 6.21 -17.19
CA MET A 1 26.07 4.74 -17.26
C MET A 1 25.10 4.50 -18.38
N ASP A 2 25.29 3.43 -19.15
CA ASP A 2 24.38 3.06 -20.24
C ASP A 2 23.02 2.64 -19.65
N ASN A 3 21.97 3.37 -20.02
CA ASN A 3 20.58 3.15 -19.56
C ASN A 3 20.12 1.71 -19.81
N THR A 4 20.66 1.07 -20.86
CA THR A 4 20.37 -0.33 -21.22
C THR A 4 20.80 -1.32 -20.14
N ILE A 5 21.96 -1.10 -19.53
CA ILE A 5 22.51 -1.97 -18.46
C ILE A 5 21.67 -1.84 -17.19
N GLN A 6 21.15 -0.63 -16.92
CA GLN A 6 20.37 -0.37 -15.72
C GLN A 6 18.99 -1.02 -15.77
N ILE A 7 18.30 -0.98 -16.92
CA ILE A 7 17.02 -1.67 -17.13
C ILE A 7 17.17 -3.19 -17.02
N ALA A 8 18.25 -3.74 -17.58
CA ALA A 8 18.55 -5.17 -17.51
C ALA A 8 18.63 -5.68 -16.07
N GLU A 9 19.38 -4.97 -15.23
CA GLU A 9 19.52 -5.32 -13.81
C GLU A 9 18.20 -5.17 -13.05
N ARG A 10 17.39 -4.14 -13.34
CA ARG A 10 16.08 -3.95 -12.71
C ARG A 10 15.08 -5.05 -13.06
N ILE A 11 15.00 -5.47 -14.32
CA ILE A 11 14.12 -6.59 -14.72
C ILE A 11 14.54 -7.89 -14.01
N LYS A 12 15.84 -8.15 -13.96
CA LYS A 12 16.40 -9.33 -13.29
C LYS A 12 16.17 -9.29 -11.79
N GLN A 13 16.33 -8.13 -11.16
CA GLN A 13 16.05 -7.88 -9.75
C GLN A 13 14.57 -8.15 -9.45
N LEU A 14 13.65 -7.55 -10.21
CA LEU A 14 12.21 -7.73 -10.05
C LEU A 14 11.83 -9.21 -10.12
N ARG A 15 12.29 -9.92 -11.15
CA ARG A 15 11.99 -11.35 -11.31
C ARG A 15 12.46 -12.17 -10.12
N LYS A 16 13.68 -11.92 -9.64
CA LYS A 16 14.25 -12.62 -8.48
C LYS A 16 13.51 -12.32 -7.19
N ASN A 17 13.12 -11.06 -6.97
CA ASN A 17 12.34 -10.65 -5.79
C ASN A 17 10.98 -11.36 -5.74
N LEU A 18 10.37 -11.60 -6.90
CA LEU A 18 9.12 -12.35 -7.02
C LEU A 18 9.29 -13.87 -6.90
N GLY A 19 10.52 -14.37 -6.76
CA GLY A 19 10.82 -15.81 -6.69
C GLY A 19 10.56 -16.57 -8.00
N LEU A 20 10.43 -15.86 -9.13
CA LEU A 20 10.05 -16.45 -10.41
C LEU A 20 11.26 -16.90 -11.23
N ASN A 21 11.13 -18.04 -11.90
CA ASN A 21 12.06 -18.39 -12.98
C ASN A 21 11.71 -17.60 -14.26
N GLN A 22 12.64 -17.59 -15.23
CA GLN A 22 12.44 -16.82 -16.47
C GLN A 22 11.20 -17.28 -17.26
N SER A 23 10.87 -18.57 -17.24
CA SER A 23 9.68 -19.09 -17.93
C SER A 23 8.40 -18.58 -17.30
N GLU A 24 8.30 -18.60 -15.96
CA GLU A 24 7.14 -18.11 -15.22
C GLU A 24 6.93 -16.60 -15.42
N PHE A 25 8.02 -15.83 -15.36
CA PHE A 25 7.98 -14.39 -15.59
C PHE A 25 7.49 -14.07 -17.01
N CYS A 26 7.97 -14.83 -18.00
CA CYS A 26 7.57 -14.68 -19.40
C CYS A 26 6.12 -15.07 -19.67
N LYS A 27 5.62 -16.14 -19.04
CA LYS A 27 4.23 -16.62 -19.22
C LYS A 27 3.21 -15.53 -18.92
N LYS A 28 3.45 -14.72 -17.88
CA LYS A 28 2.56 -13.60 -17.52
C LYS A 28 2.63 -12.42 -18.48
N LEU A 29 3.75 -12.26 -19.19
CA LEU A 29 3.99 -11.14 -20.12
C LEU A 29 3.71 -11.49 -21.58
N GLY A 30 3.51 -12.77 -21.91
CA GLY A 30 3.33 -13.23 -23.28
C GLY A 30 4.60 -13.13 -24.14
N ILE A 31 5.80 -13.11 -23.53
CA ILE A 31 7.09 -13.06 -24.24
C ILE A 31 7.79 -14.42 -24.21
N LYS A 32 8.81 -14.62 -25.07
CA LYS A 32 9.63 -15.83 -25.06
C LYS A 32 10.71 -15.75 -23.97
N GLN A 33 11.07 -16.87 -23.37
CA GLN A 33 12.17 -16.94 -22.39
C GLN A 33 13.49 -16.41 -22.95
N SER A 34 13.81 -16.73 -24.21
CA SER A 34 14.99 -16.23 -24.90
C SER A 34 15.03 -14.71 -24.95
N THR A 35 13.87 -14.08 -25.17
CA THR A 35 13.72 -12.62 -25.21
C THR A 35 14.01 -12.00 -23.85
N LEU A 36 13.48 -12.58 -22.76
CA LEU A 36 13.80 -12.13 -21.41
C LEU A 36 15.29 -12.31 -21.07
N SER A 37 15.91 -13.42 -21.49
CA SER A 37 17.35 -13.61 -21.28
C SER A 37 18.18 -12.55 -21.99
N SER A 38 17.79 -12.12 -23.20
CA SER A 38 18.47 -11.04 -23.89
C SER A 38 18.33 -9.70 -23.16
N TYR A 39 17.17 -9.43 -22.55
CA TYR A 39 16.92 -8.25 -21.74
C TYR A 39 17.77 -8.24 -20.47
N GLU A 40 17.76 -9.32 -19.68
CA GLU A 40 18.49 -9.42 -18.41
C GLU A 40 20.02 -9.39 -18.58
N ASN A 41 20.52 -9.65 -19.79
CA ASN A 41 21.94 -9.56 -20.13
C ASN A 41 22.32 -8.22 -20.77
N GLY A 42 21.37 -7.29 -20.96
CA GLY A 42 21.61 -6.00 -21.61
C GLY A 42 21.94 -6.09 -23.10
N THR A 43 21.76 -7.25 -23.72
CA THR A 43 22.08 -7.46 -25.15
C THR A 43 21.03 -6.86 -26.09
N VAL A 44 19.79 -6.73 -25.60
CA VAL A 44 18.66 -6.13 -26.31
C VAL A 44 17.88 -5.28 -25.31
N SER A 45 17.51 -4.06 -25.70
CA SER A 45 16.59 -3.25 -24.90
C SER A 45 15.14 -3.72 -25.07
N PRO A 46 14.35 -3.82 -23.98
CA PRO A 46 12.92 -4.08 -24.10
C PRO A 46 12.20 -2.96 -24.86
N SER A 47 11.13 -3.30 -25.58
CA SER A 47 10.26 -2.28 -26.20
C SER A 47 9.42 -1.58 -25.14
N ASN A 48 8.92 -0.38 -25.47
CA ASN A 48 8.01 0.37 -24.58
C ASN A 48 6.78 -0.45 -24.18
N GLU A 49 6.26 -1.28 -25.09
CA GLU A 49 5.14 -2.18 -24.85
C GLU A 49 5.48 -3.26 -23.81
N VAL A 50 6.68 -3.84 -23.88
CA VAL A 50 7.15 -4.82 -22.89
C VAL A 50 7.39 -4.16 -21.54
N LEU A 51 8.00 -2.97 -21.51
CA LEU A 51 8.21 -2.21 -20.27
C LEU A 51 6.87 -1.86 -19.60
N TYR A 52 5.89 -1.41 -20.39
CA TYR A 52 4.53 -1.16 -19.92
C TYR A 52 3.87 -2.43 -19.40
N ALA A 53 4.00 -3.56 -20.12
CA ALA A 53 3.45 -4.84 -19.68
C ALA A 53 4.09 -5.29 -18.35
N ILE A 54 5.40 -5.14 -18.17
CA ILE A 54 6.09 -5.44 -16.91
C ILE A 54 5.57 -4.56 -15.78
N ALA A 55 5.55 -3.24 -15.99
CA ALA A 55 5.07 -2.26 -15.02
C ALA A 55 3.64 -2.57 -14.55
N LYS A 56 2.75 -2.83 -15.51
CA LYS A 56 1.35 -3.16 -15.24
C LYS A 56 1.17 -4.51 -14.56
N GLN A 57 1.91 -5.54 -15.00
CA GLN A 57 1.73 -6.92 -14.52
C GLN A 57 2.29 -7.14 -13.12
N TYR A 58 3.35 -6.42 -12.77
CA TYR A 58 4.07 -6.59 -11.51
C TYR A 58 4.02 -5.35 -10.61
N HIS A 59 3.20 -4.36 -10.98
CA HIS A 59 2.94 -3.16 -10.19
C HIS A 59 4.21 -2.37 -9.82
N VAL A 60 5.18 -2.32 -10.73
CA VAL A 60 6.39 -1.48 -10.59
C VAL A 60 6.28 -0.22 -11.45
N SER A 61 6.86 0.89 -10.99
CA SER A 61 6.94 2.11 -11.81
C SER A 61 7.95 1.96 -12.96
N LEU A 62 7.68 2.67 -14.06
CA LEU A 62 8.65 2.80 -15.14
C LEU A 62 9.92 3.51 -14.63
N ASP A 63 9.79 4.53 -13.79
CA ASP A 63 10.93 5.25 -13.20
C ASP A 63 11.88 4.31 -12.45
N TRP A 64 11.35 3.32 -11.72
CA TRP A 64 12.15 2.29 -11.09
C TRP A 64 12.83 1.37 -12.12
N LEU A 65 12.10 0.93 -13.14
CA LEU A 65 12.64 0.08 -14.23
C LEU A 65 13.77 0.78 -15.00
N PHE A 66 13.66 2.08 -15.22
CA PHE A 66 14.71 2.90 -15.84
C PHE A 66 15.83 3.29 -14.88
N GLY A 67 15.73 2.94 -13.59
CA GLY A 67 16.72 3.31 -12.58
C GLY A 67 16.78 4.81 -12.29
N ILE A 68 15.71 5.54 -12.60
CA ILE A 68 15.50 6.93 -12.23
C ILE A 68 15.17 7.02 -10.73
N SER A 69 14.54 5.98 -10.17
CA SER A 69 14.21 5.84 -8.74
C SER A 69 14.67 4.49 -8.18
N ASP A 70 15.05 4.47 -6.91
CA ASP A 70 15.26 3.24 -6.12
C ASP A 70 13.98 2.75 -5.43
N ASN A 71 12.96 3.61 -5.32
CA ASN A 71 11.65 3.23 -4.78
C ASN A 71 10.75 2.76 -5.92
N GLU A 72 10.16 1.57 -5.76
CA GLU A 72 9.21 0.98 -6.72
C GLU A 72 7.96 1.85 -6.89
N PHE A 73 7.62 2.64 -5.86
CA PHE A 73 6.47 3.54 -5.81
C PHE A 73 6.88 4.95 -5.34
N SER A 74 6.34 5.97 -6.00
CA SER A 74 6.58 7.38 -5.71
C SER A 74 5.22 8.07 -5.52
N LEU A 75 4.98 8.62 -4.33
CA LEU A 75 3.85 9.52 -4.08
C LEU A 75 4.26 10.92 -4.54
N SER A 76 3.72 11.38 -5.67
CA SER A 76 4.07 12.66 -6.29
C SER A 76 2.93 13.68 -6.25
N SER A 77 1.70 13.20 -6.02
CA SER A 77 0.50 14.01 -6.00
C SER A 77 -0.46 13.61 -4.87
N MET A 78 -1.43 14.48 -4.57
CA MET A 78 -2.53 14.15 -3.65
C MET A 78 -3.38 12.99 -4.18
N GLY A 79 -3.48 12.84 -5.51
CA GLY A 79 -4.16 11.71 -6.13
C GLY A 79 -3.53 10.36 -5.76
N ASP A 80 -2.20 10.30 -5.69
CA ASP A 80 -1.47 9.08 -5.31
C ASP A 80 -1.74 8.72 -3.84
N ILE A 81 -1.78 9.73 -2.98
CA ILE A 81 -2.08 9.57 -1.54
C ILE A 81 -3.52 9.05 -1.36
N ILE A 82 -4.49 9.65 -2.06
CA ILE A 82 -5.89 9.22 -2.02
C ILE A 82 -6.03 7.79 -2.57
N SER A 83 -5.36 7.47 -3.68
CA SER A 83 -5.38 6.12 -4.27
C SER A 83 -4.86 5.09 -3.27
N PHE A 84 -3.75 5.39 -2.58
CA PHE A 84 -3.21 4.51 -1.53
C PHE A 84 -4.23 4.27 -0.41
N LEU A 85 -4.88 5.33 0.10
CA LEU A 85 -5.89 5.19 1.15
C LEU A 85 -7.11 4.38 0.69
N LEU A 86 -7.56 4.57 -0.55
CA LEU A 86 -8.63 3.77 -1.14
C LEU A 86 -8.21 2.31 -1.28
N GLU A 87 -6.98 2.03 -1.72
CA GLU A 87 -6.48 0.66 -1.82
C GLU A 87 -6.34 -0.04 -0.48
N LEU A 88 -5.91 0.70 0.55
CA LEU A 88 -5.83 0.25 1.94
C LEU A 88 -7.21 -0.10 2.49
N ASN A 89 -8.23 0.72 2.20
CA ASN A 89 -9.61 0.46 2.62
C ASN A 89 -10.18 -0.85 2.05
N GLU A 90 -9.68 -1.29 0.90
CA GLU A 90 -10.13 -2.50 0.22
C GLU A 90 -9.47 -3.78 0.74
N LEU A 91 -8.55 -3.71 1.71
CA LEU A 91 -7.83 -4.88 2.24
C LEU A 91 -8.67 -5.66 3.26
N LYS A 92 -8.60 -6.99 3.21
CA LYS A 92 -9.35 -7.85 4.14
C LYS A 92 -8.67 -7.93 5.52
N GLU A 93 -7.34 -8.00 5.53
CA GLU A 93 -6.53 -8.25 6.72
C GLU A 93 -6.32 -7.00 7.59
N LEU A 94 -6.62 -5.81 7.07
CA LEU A 94 -6.51 -4.54 7.77
C LEU A 94 -7.85 -3.81 7.78
N ARG A 95 -8.18 -3.23 8.93
CA ARG A 95 -9.30 -2.29 9.07
C ARG A 95 -8.90 -1.17 10.00
N TYR A 96 -9.23 0.04 9.58
CA TYR A 96 -9.10 1.23 10.40
C TYR A 96 -10.46 1.85 10.66
N GLU A 97 -10.55 2.58 11.76
CA GLU A 97 -11.64 3.49 12.08
C GLU A 97 -11.19 4.92 11.87
N LEU A 98 -12.16 5.78 11.59
CA LEU A 98 -11.93 7.20 11.40
C LEU A 98 -12.56 7.95 12.56
N GLU A 99 -11.79 8.86 13.15
CA GLU A 99 -12.29 9.84 14.11
C GLU A 99 -12.15 11.21 13.45
N ILE A 100 -13.29 11.82 13.15
CA ILE A 100 -13.38 13.07 12.40
C ILE A 100 -13.85 14.16 13.34
N ASN A 101 -13.07 15.23 13.45
CA ASN A 101 -13.53 16.49 14.02
C ASN A 101 -13.72 17.46 12.86
N ASP A 102 -14.93 17.59 12.34
CA ASP A 102 -15.24 18.38 11.15
C ASP A 102 -15.12 19.89 11.40
N LYS A 103 -14.86 20.63 10.32
CA LYS A 103 -14.89 22.08 10.31
C LYS A 103 -16.18 22.59 9.67
N PHE A 104 -17.07 23.15 10.48
CA PHE A 104 -18.32 23.76 10.04
C PHE A 104 -18.16 25.23 9.64
N PHE A 105 -19.12 25.72 8.85
CA PHE A 105 -19.21 27.12 8.46
C PHE A 105 -19.53 27.95 9.72
N ASN A 106 -18.50 28.58 10.30
CA ASN A 106 -18.43 29.40 11.54
C ASN A 106 -17.63 28.78 12.70
N ASP A 107 -16.96 27.64 12.49
CA ASP A 107 -16.06 27.13 13.53
C ASP A 107 -14.83 28.02 13.69
N ILE A 108 -14.58 28.42 14.95
CA ILE A 108 -13.36 29.11 15.35
C ILE A 108 -12.39 28.03 15.82
N GLU A 109 -11.37 27.78 15.00
CA GLU A 109 -10.27 26.87 15.33
C GLU A 109 -9.46 27.45 16.49
N THR A 110 -9.28 26.68 17.56
CA THR A 110 -8.42 27.03 18.70
C THR A 110 -7.34 25.96 18.88
N GLU A 111 -6.42 26.16 19.83
CA GLU A 111 -5.43 25.12 20.12
C GLU A 111 -6.07 23.79 20.57
N ASP A 112 -7.21 23.88 21.28
CA ASP A 112 -7.97 22.74 21.80
C ASP A 112 -9.09 22.25 20.85
N ASN A 113 -9.46 23.05 19.85
CA ASN A 113 -10.47 22.71 18.85
C ASN A 113 -9.89 22.86 17.44
N ARG A 114 -9.18 21.82 16.98
CA ARG A 114 -8.53 21.77 15.67
C ARG A 114 -9.31 20.88 14.71
N TRP A 115 -9.42 21.28 13.45
CA TRP A 115 -9.90 20.43 12.37
C TRP A 115 -8.94 19.26 12.14
N TYR A 116 -9.43 18.03 12.34
CA TYR A 116 -8.61 16.83 12.16
C TYR A 116 -9.42 15.62 11.70
N ALA A 117 -8.69 14.64 11.16
CA ALA A 117 -9.16 13.29 10.92
C ALA A 117 -8.07 12.31 11.37
N ASN A 118 -8.40 11.41 12.29
CA ASN A 118 -7.47 10.36 12.74
C ASN A 118 -7.81 9.03 12.06
N ILE A 119 -6.78 8.28 11.68
CA ILE A 119 -6.88 6.88 11.26
C ILE A 119 -6.46 6.03 12.46
N LYS A 120 -7.37 5.19 12.96
CA LYS A 120 -7.19 4.39 14.18
C LYS A 120 -7.24 2.89 13.85
N PHE A 121 -6.21 2.15 14.22
CA PHE A 121 -6.18 0.70 14.12
C PHE A 121 -6.36 0.09 15.50
N TYR A 122 -7.23 -0.92 15.62
CA TYR A 122 -7.41 -1.67 16.86
C TYR A 122 -6.63 -2.98 16.78
N GLY A 123 -5.45 -3.00 17.40
CA GLY A 123 -4.56 -4.18 17.36
C GLY A 123 -5.13 -5.44 18.00
N ASN A 124 -6.16 -5.31 18.85
CA ASN A 124 -6.87 -6.42 19.48
C ASN A 124 -8.11 -6.91 18.69
N GLU A 125 -8.36 -6.37 17.49
CA GLU A 125 -9.49 -6.73 16.66
C GLU A 125 -9.25 -8.06 15.94
N LYS A 126 -9.88 -9.14 16.44
CA LYS A 126 -9.69 -10.51 15.94
C LYS A 126 -10.09 -10.71 14.46
N GLY A 127 -10.88 -9.81 13.88
CA GLY A 127 -11.37 -9.90 12.50
C GLY A 127 -10.33 -9.49 11.44
N HIS A 128 -9.26 -8.80 11.84
CA HIS A 128 -8.30 -8.19 10.93
C HIS A 128 -6.88 -8.58 11.34
N LEU A 129 -6.36 -9.58 10.63
CA LEU A 129 -5.12 -10.30 10.97
C LEU A 129 -3.93 -9.38 11.24
N TYR A 130 -3.80 -8.27 10.50
CA TYR A 130 -2.62 -7.41 10.55
C TYR A 130 -2.82 -6.10 11.31
N ASN A 131 -3.93 -5.91 12.00
CA ASN A 131 -4.12 -4.69 12.81
C ASN A 131 -3.08 -4.61 13.94
N ALA A 132 -2.71 -5.73 14.56
CA ALA A 132 -1.67 -5.77 15.60
C ALA A 132 -0.30 -5.36 15.04
N ASP A 133 0.08 -5.94 13.89
CA ASP A 133 1.31 -5.60 13.17
C ASP A 133 1.35 -4.12 12.78
N MET A 134 0.23 -3.57 12.32
CA MET A 134 0.11 -2.14 12.01
C MET A 134 0.32 -1.27 13.24
N CYS A 135 -0.30 -1.60 14.38
CA CYS A 135 -0.05 -0.87 15.64
C CYS A 135 1.42 -0.92 16.04
N GLN A 136 2.07 -2.09 15.94
CA GLN A 136 3.48 -2.26 16.29
C GLN A 136 4.40 -1.48 15.36
N PHE A 137 4.12 -1.48 14.05
CA PHE A 137 4.85 -0.69 13.07
C PHE A 137 4.69 0.81 13.35
N LEU A 138 3.47 1.30 13.57
CA LEU A 138 3.20 2.72 13.83
C LEU A 138 3.88 3.21 15.12
N ALA A 139 3.91 2.39 16.18
CA ALA A 139 4.66 2.68 17.39
C ALA A 139 6.18 2.79 17.11
N SER A 140 6.74 1.80 16.40
CA SER A 140 8.15 1.82 16.00
C SER A 140 8.49 3.02 15.11
N LEU A 141 7.58 3.41 14.24
CA LEU A 141 7.71 4.58 13.37
C LEU A 141 7.70 5.88 14.17
N ASN A 142 6.84 6.00 15.18
CA ASN A 142 6.80 7.19 16.04
C ASN A 142 8.15 7.37 16.75
N GLU A 143 8.63 6.33 17.44
CA GLU A 143 9.92 6.35 18.14
C GLU A 143 11.09 6.68 17.20
N SER A 144 11.14 6.03 16.03
CA SER A 144 12.23 6.23 15.06
C SER A 144 12.19 7.62 14.44
N ARG A 145 10.98 8.16 14.21
CA ARG A 145 10.77 9.53 13.71
C ARG A 145 11.22 10.56 14.74
N GLU A 146 10.76 10.43 15.97
CA GLU A 146 11.14 11.35 17.06
C GLU A 146 12.66 11.38 17.26
N SER A 147 13.31 10.20 17.25
CA SER A 147 14.76 10.09 17.34
C SER A 147 15.49 10.74 16.15
N PHE A 148 14.98 10.57 14.93
CA PHE A 148 15.55 11.19 13.73
C PHE A 148 15.37 12.71 13.72
N GLU A 149 14.17 13.20 14.03
CA GLU A 149 13.84 14.63 14.08
C GLU A 149 14.56 15.36 15.23
N ALA A 150 14.84 14.67 16.33
CA ALA A 150 15.68 15.16 17.42
C ALA A 150 17.20 14.98 17.16
N TYR A 151 17.60 14.58 15.95
CA TYR A 151 19.00 14.43 15.50
C TYR A 151 19.82 13.35 16.21
N PHE A 152 19.19 12.43 16.95
CA PHE A 152 19.88 11.28 17.56
C PHE A 152 20.21 10.18 16.56
N THR A 153 19.45 10.08 15.47
CA THR A 153 19.65 9.07 14.42
C THR A 153 20.18 9.70 13.13
N PRO A 154 21.35 9.29 12.62
CA PRO A 154 21.83 9.71 11.30
C PRO A 154 20.91 9.27 10.15
N LYS A 155 20.92 10.03 9.05
CA LYS A 155 20.06 9.77 7.87
C LYS A 155 20.25 8.38 7.28
N ASP A 156 21.48 7.92 7.13
CA ASP A 156 21.81 6.59 6.60
C ASP A 156 21.27 5.47 7.50
N MET A 157 21.37 5.62 8.82
CA MET A 157 20.79 4.68 9.78
C MET A 157 19.26 4.66 9.71
N PHE A 158 18.62 5.83 9.57
CA PHE A 158 17.16 5.91 9.36
C PHE A 158 16.73 5.28 8.03
N ASP A 159 17.51 5.46 6.96
CA ASP A 159 17.27 4.81 5.67
C ASP A 159 17.43 3.29 5.74
N ILE A 160 18.43 2.79 6.47
CA ILE A 160 18.61 1.35 6.74
C ILE A 160 17.41 0.80 7.51
N TRP A 161 16.97 1.49 8.56
CA TRP A 161 15.81 1.09 9.35
C TRP A 161 14.55 0.98 8.49
N LYS A 162 14.28 1.96 7.61
CA LYS A 162 13.15 1.90 6.68
C LYS A 162 13.22 0.66 5.78
N LYS A 163 14.38 0.37 5.20
CA LYS A 163 14.59 -0.79 4.33
C LYS A 163 14.38 -2.11 5.07
N GLN A 164 14.89 -2.22 6.30
CA GLN A 164 14.71 -3.40 7.14
C GLN A 164 13.24 -3.61 7.50
N LYS A 165 12.54 -2.56 7.95
CA LYS A 165 11.12 -2.67 8.29
C LYS A 165 10.26 -3.12 7.11
N ILE A 166 10.52 -2.60 5.91
CA ILE A 166 9.83 -3.08 4.70
C ILE A 166 10.11 -4.56 4.46
N ALA A 167 11.37 -5.01 4.60
CA ALA A 167 11.74 -6.40 4.43
C ALA A 167 11.05 -7.33 5.44
N ASP A 168 10.97 -6.94 6.71
CA ASP A 168 10.32 -7.71 7.78
C ASP A 168 8.86 -8.05 7.45
N TYR A 169 8.12 -7.08 6.90
CA TYR A 169 6.71 -7.24 6.56
C TYR A 169 6.47 -7.76 5.13
N SER A 170 7.50 -7.89 4.29
CA SER A 170 7.36 -8.33 2.89
C SER A 170 6.85 -9.78 2.76
N THR A 171 6.86 -10.55 3.84
CA THR A 171 6.37 -11.94 3.89
C THR A 171 4.89 -12.05 4.26
N LEU A 172 4.22 -10.94 4.60
CA LEU A 172 2.82 -10.91 5.03
C LEU A 172 1.90 -10.53 3.85
N PRO A 173 1.20 -11.49 3.22
CA PRO A 173 0.38 -11.20 2.05
C PRO A 173 -0.96 -10.57 2.43
N VAL A 174 -1.38 -9.53 1.71
CA VAL A 174 -2.72 -8.93 1.82
C VAL A 174 -3.63 -9.35 0.67
N THR A 175 -4.94 -9.42 0.93
CA THR A 175 -5.97 -9.77 -0.05
C THR A 175 -7.06 -8.70 -0.09
N LYS A 176 -7.81 -8.64 -1.20
CA LYS A 176 -8.89 -7.66 -1.38
C LYS A 176 -10.21 -8.19 -0.84
N LYS A 177 -11.02 -7.31 -0.27
CA LYS A 177 -12.42 -7.55 0.08
C LYS A 177 -13.20 -7.93 -1.19
N VAL A 178 -14.19 -8.80 -1.03
CA VAL A 178 -15.10 -9.18 -2.12
C VAL A 178 -16.45 -8.53 -1.83
N TYR A 179 -16.89 -7.66 -2.73
CA TYR A 179 -18.22 -7.05 -2.66
C TYR A 179 -19.11 -7.66 -3.74
N GLU A 180 -20.17 -8.34 -3.32
CA GLU A 180 -21.13 -8.92 -4.24
C GLU A 180 -21.94 -7.83 -4.95
N ASN A 181 -22.13 -7.97 -6.25
CA ASN A 181 -23.03 -7.10 -6.99
C ASN A 181 -24.47 -7.56 -6.75
N ILE A 182 -25.09 -7.02 -5.69
CA ILE A 182 -26.46 -7.32 -5.30
C ILE A 182 -27.47 -6.39 -5.97
N ASP A 183 -28.68 -6.92 -6.22
CA ASP A 183 -29.78 -6.14 -6.78
C ASP A 183 -30.31 -5.09 -5.78
N SER A 184 -31.10 -4.15 -6.29
CA SER A 184 -31.63 -3.02 -5.50
C SER A 184 -32.52 -3.46 -4.35
N ALA A 185 -33.35 -4.49 -4.53
CA ALA A 185 -34.27 -4.97 -3.50
C ALA A 185 -33.49 -5.65 -2.35
N THR A 186 -32.51 -6.49 -2.69
CA THR A 186 -31.61 -7.11 -1.70
C THR A 186 -30.82 -6.06 -0.92
N ARG A 187 -30.28 -5.05 -1.60
CA ARG A 187 -29.57 -3.93 -0.95
C ARG A 187 -30.46 -3.17 0.03
N MET A 188 -31.71 -2.89 -0.35
CA MET A 188 -32.66 -2.18 0.51
C MET A 188 -33.00 -2.99 1.77
N LYS A 189 -33.19 -4.30 1.63
CA LYS A 189 -33.44 -5.20 2.77
C LYS A 189 -32.28 -5.18 3.76
N LEU A 190 -31.04 -5.39 3.29
CA LEU A 190 -29.84 -5.40 4.13
C LEU A 190 -29.63 -4.06 4.85
N ARG A 191 -29.90 -2.94 4.17
CA ARG A 191 -29.85 -1.61 4.78
C ARG A 191 -30.83 -1.48 5.95
N ASN A 192 -32.09 -1.89 5.76
CA ASN A 192 -33.11 -1.78 6.80
C ASN A 192 -32.74 -2.65 8.02
N GLU A 193 -32.29 -3.89 7.79
CA GLU A 193 -31.81 -4.77 8.85
C GLU A 193 -30.62 -4.16 9.63
N HIS A 194 -29.69 -3.49 8.95
CA HIS A 194 -28.58 -2.80 9.59
C HIS A 194 -29.05 -1.65 10.49
N LEU A 195 -29.97 -0.81 9.99
CA LEU A 195 -30.54 0.31 10.74
C LEU A 195 -31.29 -0.16 11.99
N GLU A 196 -32.06 -1.25 11.90
CA GLU A 196 -32.75 -1.83 13.05
C GLU A 196 -31.76 -2.32 14.12
N ARG A 197 -30.62 -2.92 13.73
CA ARG A 197 -29.58 -3.34 14.67
C ARG A 197 -28.92 -2.14 15.37
N GLN A 198 -28.59 -1.09 14.62
CA GLN A 198 -28.03 0.15 15.15
C GLN A 198 -28.98 0.79 16.18
N PHE A 199 -30.26 0.89 15.84
CA PHE A 199 -31.26 1.47 16.72
C PHE A 199 -31.38 0.72 18.06
N LYS A 200 -31.40 -0.62 18.02
CA LYS A 200 -31.43 -1.45 19.23
C LYS A 200 -30.19 -1.27 20.11
N LYS A 201 -29.00 -1.19 19.50
CA LYS A 201 -27.74 -1.00 20.22
C LYS A 201 -27.67 0.36 20.93
N ASN A 202 -28.13 1.42 20.27
CA ASN A 202 -28.14 2.75 20.88
C ASN A 202 -29.13 2.85 22.05
N GLN A 203 -30.23 2.07 22.04
CA GLN A 203 -31.13 2.00 23.20
C GLN A 203 -30.49 1.30 24.40
N SER A 204 -29.69 0.24 24.19
CA SER A 204 -29.02 -0.46 25.28
C SER A 204 -27.83 0.28 25.88
N ASP A 205 -27.16 1.15 25.11
CA ASP A 205 -26.04 1.97 25.59
C ASP A 205 -26.52 3.25 26.32
N SER A 206 -27.83 3.50 26.35
CA SER A 206 -28.49 4.65 27.00
C SER A 206 -29.13 4.33 28.36
N GLU A 207 -29.12 3.06 28.78
CA GLU A 207 -29.61 2.55 30.09
C GLU A 207 -28.44 2.24 31.04
#